data_AF-A0AAD1SQF8-F1
#
_entry.id   AF-A0AAD1SQF8-F1
#
_cell.length_a   1.000
_cell.length_b   1.000
_cell.length_c   1.000
_cell.angle_alpha   90.00
_cell.angle_beta   90.00
_cell.angle_gamma   90.00
#
_symmetry.space_group_name_H-M   'P 1'
#
loop_
_entity.id
_entity.type
_entity.pdbx_description
1 polymer ?
#
loop_
_entity_poly.entity_id
_entity_poly.type
_entity_poly.pdbx_seq_one_letter_code
_entity_poly.pdbx_strand_id
1 'polypeptide(L)'
;MVAVSLGVLALCCLCCCLGLLVLVQRRLPGASRLPRCVMARTEKPFFRIAYSLYTKTRLGYLFYKRQLKKARERYPHGHSSTQAIVFSGVKVVPIPVLSDNYSYLIIDTASSLAVAVDPSDPIAVQTYLEREGLTLEAILCTHKHWDHSGGNKALKRQYKSCRVYGSSNDDIPQLTNPLTDREQITIGRLQFQAFFTPGHTVGHMIYLLDGKSGDGPDCLFSGDLLFLAGCGRMFEGSAQTMLASLDTVASLSDNALLWPGHEYAADNLTFAAVVEPENTVRDRKFQWVLQHRLEKKCTCPSTLGEEKEYNPFLRTHCQDLHLALDLQRGEDEEWSHFRARILEEVRRRKDLFKGR
;
A
#
# COMPACT_ATOMS: atom_id res chain seq x y z
N MET A 1 23.15 28.70 -35.37
CA MET A 1 24.03 27.54 -35.62
C MET A 1 24.68 27.15 -34.31
N VAL A 2 24.37 25.94 -33.84
CA VAL A 2 25.21 24.98 -33.09
C VAL A 2 26.06 25.59 -31.95
N ALA A 3 25.69 25.44 -30.66
CA ALA A 3 25.84 24.22 -29.83
C ALA A 3 27.33 23.85 -29.59
N VAL A 4 27.81 23.20 -28.53
CA VAL A 4 27.34 22.64 -27.26
C VAL A 4 28.64 22.13 -26.59
N SER A 5 28.75 22.19 -25.26
CA SER A 5 29.43 21.17 -24.40
C SER A 5 30.19 21.81 -23.25
N LEU A 6 29.66 21.66 -22.04
CA LEU A 6 30.39 21.39 -20.78
C LEU A 6 29.36 21.42 -19.65
N GLY A 7 28.47 20.42 -19.61
CA GLY A 7 27.40 20.37 -18.60
C GLY A 7 26.73 19.00 -18.41
N VAL A 8 27.33 17.92 -18.92
CA VAL A 8 26.70 16.58 -18.89
C VAL A 8 27.50 15.53 -18.08
N LEU A 9 28.71 15.84 -17.62
CA LEU A 9 29.56 14.84 -16.94
C LEU A 9 29.53 14.85 -15.40
N ALA A 10 28.81 15.76 -14.75
CA ALA A 10 28.71 15.78 -13.27
C ALA A 10 27.47 15.06 -12.70
N LEU A 11 26.49 14.67 -13.52
CA LEU A 11 25.25 14.04 -13.05
C LEU A 11 25.21 12.50 -13.17
N CYS A 12 26.25 11.88 -13.75
CA CYS A 12 26.30 10.43 -13.95
C CYS A 12 26.94 9.63 -12.79
N CYS A 13 27.54 10.29 -11.78
CA CYS A 13 28.17 9.58 -10.65
C CYS A 13 27.33 9.49 -9.36
N LEU A 14 26.21 10.21 -9.22
CA LEU A 14 25.38 10.12 -8.00
C LEU A 14 24.23 9.09 -8.08
N CYS A 15 23.88 8.63 -9.28
CA CYS A 15 22.81 7.63 -9.48
C CYS A 15 23.31 6.17 -9.46
N CYS A 16 24.63 5.95 -9.28
CA CYS A 16 25.23 4.62 -9.18
C CYS A 16 25.37 4.09 -7.73
N CYS A 17 25.04 4.88 -6.71
CA CYS A 17 25.11 4.45 -5.30
C CYS A 17 23.94 3.56 -4.83
N LEU A 18 22.98 3.24 -5.70
CA LEU A 18 21.83 2.38 -5.38
C LEU A 18 21.95 0.94 -5.94
N GLY A 19 23.12 0.53 -6.44
CA GLY A 19 23.30 -0.84 -6.96
C GLY A 19 24.73 -1.40 -7.00
N LEU A 20 25.78 -0.63 -6.73
CA LEU A 20 27.17 -1.12 -6.81
C LEU A 20 27.85 -1.46 -5.48
N LEU A 21 27.18 -1.27 -4.35
CA LEU A 21 27.76 -1.54 -3.01
C LEU A 21 27.65 -3.00 -2.54
N VAL A 22 27.27 -3.93 -3.42
CA VAL A 22 27.24 -5.38 -3.14
C VAL A 22 28.31 -6.16 -3.92
N LEU A 23 29.00 -5.57 -4.91
CA LEU A 23 29.90 -6.34 -5.78
C LEU A 23 31.40 -6.02 -5.71
N VAL A 24 31.86 -5.11 -4.85
CA VAL A 24 33.31 -4.94 -4.59
C VAL A 24 33.57 -4.76 -3.10
N GLN A 25 33.48 -5.86 -2.35
CA GLN A 25 34.18 -6.02 -1.08
C GLN A 25 34.98 -7.33 -1.08
N ARG A 26 35.92 -7.42 -2.02
CA ARG A 26 37.12 -8.24 -1.80
C ARG A 26 38.33 -7.33 -1.83
N ARG A 27 38.98 -7.27 -0.67
CA ARG A 27 40.33 -6.75 -0.37
C ARG A 27 40.44 -5.23 -0.33
N LEU A 28 40.53 -4.69 0.89
CA LEU A 28 41.72 -4.01 1.43
C LEU A 28 41.48 -3.69 2.93
N PRO A 29 42.46 -3.93 3.82
CA PRO A 29 42.33 -3.70 5.26
C PRO A 29 42.71 -2.25 5.62
N GLY A 30 41.94 -1.62 6.52
CA GLY A 30 42.30 -0.35 7.14
C GLY A 30 41.70 0.89 6.50
N ALA A 31 40.40 1.13 6.72
CA ALA A 31 39.82 2.47 6.67
C ALA A 31 38.64 2.53 7.65
N SER A 32 38.71 3.51 8.55
CA SER A 32 37.77 3.77 9.65
C SER A 32 36.31 3.85 9.19
N ARG A 33 35.43 3.14 9.91
CA ARG A 33 33.98 3.12 9.70
C ARG A 33 33.36 4.50 9.97
N LEU A 34 33.00 5.23 8.93
CA LEU A 34 32.05 6.34 9.04
C LEU A 34 30.64 5.79 9.37
N PRO A 35 29.90 6.38 10.33
CA PRO A 35 28.63 5.84 10.75
C PRO A 35 27.57 6.00 9.65
N ARG A 36 27.00 4.86 9.21
CA ARG A 36 25.81 4.75 8.35
C ARG A 36 24.55 5.23 9.09
N CYS A 37 24.47 6.52 9.36
CA CYS A 37 23.29 7.19 9.91
C CYS A 37 22.79 8.23 8.91
N VAL A 38 22.22 7.76 7.81
CA VAL A 38 21.37 8.54 6.91
C VAL A 38 20.22 7.58 6.57
N MET A 39 18.98 8.05 6.51
CA MET A 39 17.72 7.27 6.39
C MET A 39 17.07 6.84 7.70
N ALA A 40 17.29 7.62 8.76
CA ALA A 40 16.61 7.49 10.04
C ALA A 40 16.02 8.84 10.48
N ARG A 41 15.46 9.59 9.52
CA ARG A 41 14.59 10.76 9.69
C ARG A 41 14.31 11.34 8.31
N THR A 42 13.15 11.97 8.21
CA THR A 42 12.86 13.09 7.31
C THR A 42 14.03 14.08 7.29
N GLU A 43 14.99 13.90 6.38
CA GLU A 43 15.81 15.04 5.94
C GLU A 43 14.92 15.89 5.05
N LYS A 44 14.25 16.85 5.71
CA LYS A 44 13.07 17.58 5.23
C LYS A 44 13.19 18.19 3.83
N PRO A 45 14.34 18.68 3.32
CA PRO A 45 14.39 19.23 1.97
C PRO A 45 14.60 18.15 0.90
N PHE A 46 15.63 17.30 1.03
CA PHE A 46 15.97 16.32 0.00
C PHE A 46 14.89 15.27 -0.20
N PHE A 47 14.29 14.76 0.89
CA PHE A 47 13.17 13.83 0.78
C PHE A 47 11.98 14.48 0.06
N ARG A 48 11.59 15.71 0.44
CA ARG A 48 10.47 16.43 -0.18
C ARG A 48 10.72 16.72 -1.65
N ILE A 49 11.95 17.06 -2.03
CA ILE A 49 12.34 17.25 -3.42
C ILE A 49 12.24 15.93 -4.17
N ALA A 50 12.87 14.86 -3.68
CA ALA A 50 12.83 13.54 -4.33
C ALA A 50 11.40 12.98 -4.45
N TYR A 51 10.60 13.12 -3.40
CA TYR A 51 9.21 12.70 -3.37
C TYR A 51 8.32 13.55 -4.31
N SER A 52 8.55 14.85 -4.39
CA SER A 52 7.89 15.72 -5.38
C SER A 52 8.28 15.33 -6.81
N LEU A 53 9.56 15.03 -7.06
CA LEU A 53 10.03 14.53 -8.35
C LEU A 53 9.38 13.20 -8.71
N TYR A 54 9.25 12.29 -7.75
CA TYR A 54 8.57 11.00 -7.94
C TYR A 54 7.09 11.20 -8.27
N THR A 55 6.35 11.98 -7.50
CA THR A 55 4.89 12.07 -7.64
C THR A 55 4.45 12.99 -8.78
N LYS A 56 5.17 14.07 -9.07
CA LYS A 56 4.68 15.15 -9.97
C LYS A 56 5.33 15.20 -11.34
N THR A 57 6.36 14.41 -11.61
CA THR A 57 7.14 14.56 -12.85
C THR A 57 7.18 13.29 -13.69
N ARG A 58 7.51 13.46 -14.98
CA ARG A 58 7.78 12.34 -15.88
C ARG A 58 8.96 11.47 -15.41
N LEU A 59 9.88 12.00 -14.61
CA LEU A 59 11.00 11.22 -14.06
C LEU A 59 10.50 10.14 -13.10
N GLY A 60 9.55 10.47 -12.23
CA GLY A 60 8.92 9.49 -11.35
C GLY A 60 8.17 8.40 -12.11
N TYR A 61 7.43 8.79 -13.14
CA TYR A 61 6.78 7.82 -14.03
C TYR A 61 7.80 6.92 -14.76
N LEU A 62 8.95 7.45 -15.18
CA LEU A 62 10.04 6.65 -15.76
C LEU A 62 10.67 5.70 -14.74
N PHE A 63 10.81 6.13 -13.49
CA PHE A 63 11.29 5.29 -12.39
C PHE A 63 10.34 4.12 -12.13
N TYR A 64 9.05 4.38 -12.02
CA TYR A 64 8.01 3.35 -11.93
C TYR A 64 8.09 2.37 -13.11
N LYS A 65 8.18 2.85 -14.36
CA LYS A 65 8.32 1.96 -15.52
C LYS A 65 9.55 1.06 -15.44
N ARG A 66 10.66 1.58 -14.91
CA ARG A 66 11.88 0.80 -14.71
C ARG A 66 11.68 -0.26 -13.63
N GLN A 67 11.00 0.07 -12.52
CA GLN A 67 10.64 -0.90 -11.48
C GLN A 67 9.73 -1.99 -12.04
N LEU A 68 8.71 -1.61 -12.82
CA LEU A 68 7.81 -2.53 -13.50
C LEU A 68 8.54 -3.50 -14.42
N LYS A 69 9.46 -2.98 -15.26
CA LYS A 69 10.28 -3.82 -16.13
C LYS A 69 11.11 -4.83 -15.33
N LYS A 70 11.84 -4.36 -14.31
CA LYS A 70 12.66 -5.23 -13.45
C LYS A 70 11.83 -6.27 -12.70
N ALA A 71 10.64 -5.88 -12.23
CA ALA A 71 9.74 -6.78 -11.54
C ALA A 71 9.26 -7.90 -12.44
N ARG A 72 8.84 -7.61 -13.67
CA ARG A 72 8.45 -8.64 -14.65
C ARG A 72 9.60 -9.59 -15.00
N GLU A 73 10.82 -9.07 -15.12
CA GLU A 73 12.01 -9.90 -15.35
C GLU A 73 12.29 -10.83 -14.14
N ARG A 74 12.12 -10.33 -12.92
CA ARG A 74 12.39 -11.09 -11.69
C ARG A 74 11.25 -12.05 -11.30
N TYR A 75 10.02 -11.65 -11.58
CA TYR A 75 8.78 -12.31 -11.17
C TYR A 75 7.82 -12.41 -12.37
N PRO A 76 8.12 -13.23 -13.38
CA PRO A 76 7.33 -13.32 -14.62
C PRO A 76 5.88 -13.80 -14.40
N HIS A 77 5.61 -14.46 -13.27
CA HIS A 77 4.29 -14.94 -12.86
C HIS A 77 3.75 -14.19 -11.63
N GLY A 78 4.32 -13.02 -11.30
CA GLY A 78 4.03 -12.29 -10.07
C GLY A 78 4.90 -12.73 -8.89
N HIS A 79 5.00 -11.86 -7.88
CA HIS A 79 5.83 -12.11 -6.68
C HIS A 79 5.20 -13.13 -5.72
N SER A 80 3.91 -13.43 -5.91
CA SER A 80 3.14 -14.36 -5.09
C SER A 80 2.18 -15.20 -5.93
N SER A 81 1.93 -16.42 -5.51
CA SER A 81 0.78 -17.22 -5.97
C SER A 81 -0.47 -16.73 -5.25
N THR A 82 -1.54 -16.50 -6.01
CA THR A 82 -2.80 -15.96 -5.50
C THR A 82 -3.94 -16.91 -5.81
N GLN A 83 -4.97 -16.86 -4.96
CA GLN A 83 -6.22 -17.58 -5.16
C GLN A 83 -7.34 -16.56 -5.19
N ALA A 84 -8.25 -16.69 -6.16
CA ALA A 84 -9.46 -15.90 -6.21
C ALA A 84 -10.44 -16.36 -5.12
N ILE A 85 -11.08 -15.41 -4.44
CA ILE A 85 -12.22 -15.70 -3.56
C ILE A 85 -13.50 -15.48 -4.35
N VAL A 86 -14.41 -16.45 -4.28
CA VAL A 86 -15.68 -16.45 -5.01
C VAL A 86 -16.82 -16.46 -4.01
N PHE A 87 -17.72 -15.51 -4.19
CA PHE A 87 -19.01 -15.40 -3.51
C PHE A 87 -20.15 -15.55 -4.52
N SER A 88 -21.41 -15.40 -4.09
CA SER A 88 -22.61 -15.52 -4.93
C SER A 88 -22.62 -14.45 -6.04
N GLY A 89 -22.11 -14.81 -7.22
CA GLY A 89 -22.05 -13.90 -8.37
C GLY A 89 -20.94 -12.82 -8.32
N VAL A 90 -20.04 -12.89 -7.34
CA VAL A 90 -18.90 -11.97 -7.18
C VAL A 90 -17.61 -12.74 -7.05
N LYS A 91 -16.55 -12.33 -7.75
CA LYS A 91 -15.21 -12.90 -7.60
C LYS A 91 -14.19 -11.78 -7.34
N VAL A 92 -13.37 -11.94 -6.31
CA VAL A 92 -12.24 -11.04 -5.98
C VAL A 92 -10.93 -11.75 -6.29
N VAL A 93 -10.08 -11.12 -7.10
CA VAL A 93 -8.84 -11.71 -7.62
C VAL A 93 -7.66 -10.79 -7.30
N PRO A 94 -6.72 -11.22 -6.44
CA PRO A 94 -5.45 -10.53 -6.28
C PRO A 94 -4.54 -10.80 -7.49
N ILE A 95 -4.01 -9.74 -8.08
CA ILE A 95 -3.00 -9.77 -9.13
C ILE A 95 -1.69 -9.24 -8.54
N PRO A 96 -0.69 -10.10 -8.31
CA PRO A 96 0.62 -9.66 -7.88
C PRO A 96 1.28 -8.86 -9.00
N VAL A 97 1.66 -7.63 -8.69
CA VAL A 97 2.32 -6.71 -9.61
C VAL A 97 3.55 -6.11 -8.93
N LEU A 98 4.49 -5.61 -9.73
CA LEU A 98 5.74 -5.07 -9.20
C LEU A 98 6.48 -6.09 -8.29
N SER A 99 7.18 -5.64 -7.26
CA SER A 99 7.93 -6.52 -6.36
C SER A 99 7.09 -7.13 -5.24
N ASP A 100 6.04 -6.43 -4.83
CA ASP A 100 5.27 -6.74 -3.62
C ASP A 100 3.86 -6.12 -3.64
N ASN A 101 3.48 -5.34 -4.65
CA ASN A 101 2.15 -4.73 -4.76
C ASN A 101 1.08 -5.77 -5.17
N TYR A 102 -0.16 -5.52 -4.75
CA TYR A 102 -1.34 -6.19 -5.29
C TYR A 102 -2.25 -5.18 -5.98
N SER A 103 -2.61 -5.47 -7.23
CA SER A 103 -3.83 -4.95 -7.82
C SER A 103 -4.97 -5.93 -7.56
N TYR A 104 -6.21 -5.48 -7.54
CA TYR A 104 -7.36 -6.36 -7.35
C TYR A 104 -8.33 -6.25 -8.51
N LEU A 105 -8.82 -7.37 -9.02
CA LEU A 105 -9.99 -7.42 -9.91
C LEU A 105 -11.20 -7.92 -9.14
N ILE A 106 -12.27 -7.13 -9.14
CA ILE A 106 -13.57 -7.48 -8.57
C ILE A 106 -14.52 -7.69 -9.75
N ILE A 107 -15.11 -8.86 -9.85
CA ILE A 107 -15.83 -9.33 -11.03
C ILE A 107 -17.27 -9.61 -10.65
N ASP A 108 -18.22 -9.01 -11.36
CA ASP A 108 -19.61 -9.46 -11.42
C ASP A 108 -19.69 -10.62 -12.41
N THR A 109 -19.80 -11.84 -11.89
CA THR A 109 -19.70 -13.04 -12.74
C THR A 109 -20.93 -13.24 -13.61
N ALA A 110 -22.06 -12.57 -13.33
CA ALA A 110 -23.25 -12.66 -14.15
C ALA A 110 -23.19 -11.74 -15.37
N SER A 111 -22.63 -10.54 -15.21
CA SER A 111 -22.53 -9.55 -16.29
C SER A 111 -21.16 -9.53 -16.99
N SER A 112 -20.17 -10.28 -16.48
CA SER A 112 -18.77 -10.25 -16.96
C SER A 112 -18.14 -8.85 -16.90
N LEU A 113 -18.66 -7.99 -16.02
CA LEU A 113 -18.09 -6.68 -15.72
C LEU A 113 -17.01 -6.81 -14.63
N ALA A 114 -15.94 -6.05 -14.78
CA ALA A 114 -14.85 -6.02 -13.84
C ALA A 114 -14.53 -4.58 -13.38
N VAL A 115 -14.18 -4.48 -12.10
CA VAL A 115 -13.62 -3.29 -11.45
C VAL A 115 -12.19 -3.60 -11.04
N ALA A 116 -11.25 -2.74 -11.39
CA ALA A 116 -9.86 -2.88 -10.97
C ALA A 116 -9.52 -1.89 -9.85
N VAL A 117 -8.98 -2.36 -8.73
CA VAL A 117 -8.39 -1.50 -7.69
C VAL A 117 -6.89 -1.43 -7.92
N ASP A 118 -6.36 -0.21 -7.95
CA ASP A 118 -4.93 0.10 -8.10
C ASP A 118 -4.20 -0.70 -9.18
N PRO A 119 -4.64 -0.64 -10.46
CA PRO A 119 -4.11 -1.47 -11.54
C PRO A 119 -2.75 -0.97 -12.03
N SER A 120 -1.72 -1.15 -11.23
CA SER A 120 -0.41 -0.56 -11.51
C SER A 120 0.36 -1.24 -12.63
N ASP A 121 0.15 -2.53 -12.87
CA ASP A 121 0.58 -3.21 -14.10
C ASP A 121 -0.60 -3.36 -15.06
N PRO A 122 -0.71 -2.50 -16.10
CA PRO A 122 -1.82 -2.57 -17.03
C PRO A 122 -1.81 -3.84 -17.89
N ILE A 123 -0.64 -4.45 -18.14
CA ILE A 123 -0.55 -5.68 -18.95
C ILE A 123 -1.02 -6.88 -18.13
N ALA A 124 -0.64 -6.97 -16.85
CA ALA A 124 -1.09 -8.05 -15.97
C ALA A 124 -2.62 -8.05 -15.85
N VAL A 125 -3.22 -6.87 -15.64
CA VAL A 125 -4.67 -6.68 -15.59
C VAL A 125 -5.32 -7.03 -16.93
N GLN A 126 -4.81 -6.48 -18.05
CA GLN A 126 -5.34 -6.77 -19.38
C GLN A 126 -5.30 -8.27 -19.72
N THR A 127 -4.19 -8.95 -19.41
CA THR A 127 -4.03 -10.39 -19.65
C THR A 127 -5.10 -11.19 -18.94
N TYR A 128 -5.43 -10.83 -17.69
CA TYR A 128 -6.48 -11.50 -16.94
C TYR A 128 -7.86 -11.21 -17.55
N LEU A 129 -8.15 -9.96 -17.88
CA LEU A 129 -9.43 -9.56 -18.49
C LEU A 129 -9.68 -10.30 -19.80
N GLU A 130 -8.69 -10.36 -20.69
CA GLU A 130 -8.79 -11.03 -21.99
C GLU A 130 -8.97 -12.55 -21.84
N ARG A 131 -8.21 -13.17 -20.93
CA ARG A 131 -8.30 -14.62 -20.67
C ARG A 131 -9.70 -15.03 -20.20
N GLU A 132 -10.32 -14.23 -19.36
CA GLU A 132 -11.63 -14.52 -18.76
C GLU A 132 -12.80 -13.90 -19.54
N GLY A 133 -12.56 -13.19 -20.65
CA GLY A 133 -13.60 -12.55 -21.45
C GLY A 133 -14.33 -11.40 -20.74
N LEU A 134 -13.63 -10.65 -19.89
CA LEU A 134 -14.21 -9.60 -19.03
C LEU A 134 -14.13 -8.21 -19.66
N THR A 135 -15.09 -7.35 -19.32
CA THR A 135 -15.08 -5.93 -19.66
C THR A 135 -14.70 -5.09 -18.45
N LEU A 136 -13.61 -4.32 -18.56
CA LEU A 136 -13.21 -3.37 -17.51
C LEU A 136 -14.10 -2.13 -17.55
N GLU A 137 -14.91 -1.97 -16.51
CA GLU A 137 -15.92 -0.90 -16.41
C GLU A 137 -15.44 0.26 -15.54
N ALA A 138 -14.69 -0.04 -14.47
CA ALA A 138 -14.18 0.97 -13.57
C ALA A 138 -12.79 0.64 -13.02
N ILE A 139 -12.04 1.69 -12.70
CA ILE A 139 -10.82 1.67 -11.90
C ILE A 139 -11.10 2.45 -10.62
N LEU A 140 -10.82 1.86 -9.46
CA LEU A 140 -10.82 2.54 -8.16
C LEU A 140 -9.37 2.77 -7.73
N CYS A 141 -8.94 4.02 -7.62
CA CYS A 141 -7.58 4.37 -7.21
C CYS A 141 -7.56 4.83 -5.77
N THR A 142 -6.86 4.08 -4.92
CA THR A 142 -6.72 4.45 -3.51
C THR A 142 -5.93 5.74 -3.37
N HIS A 143 -4.84 5.90 -4.13
CA HIS A 143 -4.02 7.10 -4.10
C HIS A 143 -3.12 7.26 -5.33
N LYS A 144 -2.34 8.34 -5.36
CA LYS A 144 -1.62 8.80 -6.55
C LYS A 144 -0.32 8.10 -6.89
N HIS A 145 0.29 7.35 -5.96
CA HIS A 145 1.62 6.79 -6.22
C HIS A 145 1.59 5.86 -7.42
N TRP A 146 2.69 5.86 -8.18
CA TRP A 146 2.72 5.23 -9.50
C TRP A 146 2.62 3.71 -9.44
N ASP A 147 3.01 3.11 -8.34
CA ASP A 147 2.85 1.69 -8.04
C ASP A 147 1.41 1.27 -7.70
N HIS A 148 0.47 2.23 -7.71
CA HIS A 148 -0.97 2.01 -7.64
C HIS A 148 -1.67 2.53 -8.91
N SER A 149 -1.39 3.78 -9.29
CA SER A 149 -2.09 4.49 -10.37
C SER A 149 -1.41 4.40 -11.76
N GLY A 150 -0.23 3.77 -11.84
CA GLY A 150 0.63 3.82 -13.02
C GLY A 150 0.05 3.19 -14.29
N GLY A 151 -0.90 2.26 -14.15
CA GLY A 151 -1.57 1.62 -15.27
C GLY A 151 -2.82 2.35 -15.77
N ASN A 152 -3.36 3.33 -15.03
CA ASN A 152 -4.62 4.02 -15.38
C ASN A 152 -4.64 4.53 -16.81
N LYS A 153 -3.57 5.23 -17.23
CA LYS A 153 -3.46 5.79 -18.59
C LYS A 153 -3.42 4.73 -19.69
N ALA A 154 -2.81 3.58 -19.42
CA ALA A 154 -2.76 2.51 -20.40
C ALA A 154 -4.10 1.80 -20.51
N LEU A 155 -4.73 1.47 -19.37
CA LEU A 155 -6.04 0.81 -19.34
C LEU A 155 -7.14 1.70 -19.90
N LYS A 156 -7.22 2.99 -19.53
CA LYS A 156 -8.24 3.90 -20.08
C LYS A 156 -8.11 4.12 -21.58
N ARG A 157 -6.89 4.03 -22.14
CA ARG A 157 -6.68 4.09 -23.59
C ARG A 157 -7.24 2.84 -24.29
N GLN A 158 -7.13 1.68 -23.67
CA GLN A 158 -7.64 0.40 -24.18
C GLN A 158 -9.16 0.30 -24.00
N TYR A 159 -9.66 0.68 -22.82
CA TYR A 159 -11.06 0.64 -22.41
C TYR A 159 -11.59 2.07 -22.26
N LYS A 160 -11.99 2.67 -23.39
CA LYS A 160 -12.34 4.11 -23.45
C LYS A 160 -13.50 4.51 -22.54
N SER A 161 -14.46 3.60 -22.31
CA SER A 161 -15.61 3.80 -21.41
C SER A 161 -15.26 3.64 -19.93
N CYS A 162 -14.08 3.09 -19.61
CA CYS A 162 -13.68 2.81 -18.24
C CYS A 162 -13.63 4.10 -17.41
N ARG A 163 -14.40 4.13 -16.33
CA ARG A 163 -14.43 5.22 -15.35
C ARG A 163 -13.25 5.10 -14.40
N VAL A 164 -12.58 6.20 -14.08
CA VAL A 164 -11.50 6.23 -13.09
C VAL A 164 -11.97 7.04 -11.90
N TYR A 165 -12.06 6.36 -10.76
CA TYR A 165 -12.50 6.87 -9.46
C TYR A 165 -11.31 7.10 -8.53
N GLY A 166 -11.44 8.08 -7.65
CA GLY A 166 -10.41 8.48 -6.70
C GLY A 166 -10.67 9.87 -6.14
N SER A 167 -9.81 10.34 -5.23
CA SER A 167 -9.96 11.69 -4.69
C SER A 167 -9.49 12.75 -5.68
N SER A 168 -10.23 13.86 -5.77
CA SER A 168 -9.78 15.08 -6.45
C SER A 168 -8.58 15.73 -5.76
N ASN A 169 -8.24 15.31 -4.52
CA ASN A 169 -7.17 15.91 -3.73
C ASN A 169 -5.80 15.24 -3.95
N ASP A 170 -5.72 14.17 -4.76
CA ASP A 170 -4.48 13.41 -4.94
C ASP A 170 -3.91 13.43 -6.38
N ASP A 171 -4.35 14.29 -7.29
CA ASP A 171 -3.80 14.31 -8.67
C ASP A 171 -3.86 12.93 -9.39
N ILE A 172 -4.91 12.13 -9.14
CA ILE A 172 -5.05 10.78 -9.69
C ILE A 172 -4.96 10.79 -11.24
N PRO A 173 -4.02 10.04 -11.85
CA PRO A 173 -3.89 9.97 -13.29
C PRO A 173 -5.17 9.47 -13.97
N GLN A 174 -5.67 10.28 -14.92
CA GLN A 174 -6.88 9.99 -15.70
C GLN A 174 -8.19 9.94 -14.90
N LEU A 175 -8.24 10.59 -13.73
CA LEU A 175 -9.46 10.73 -12.95
C LEU A 175 -10.61 11.28 -13.81
N THR A 176 -11.74 10.59 -13.79
CA THR A 176 -12.98 11.06 -14.46
C THR A 176 -14.15 11.19 -13.51
N ASN A 177 -14.11 10.50 -12.37
CA ASN A 177 -15.19 10.44 -11.41
C ASN A 177 -14.59 10.72 -10.02
N PRO A 178 -14.32 11.99 -9.67
CA PRO A 178 -13.85 12.35 -8.34
C PRO A 178 -14.88 11.93 -7.30
N LEU A 179 -14.42 11.44 -6.16
CA LEU A 179 -15.27 11.00 -5.05
C LEU A 179 -15.05 11.83 -3.79
N THR A 180 -16.09 11.88 -2.98
CA THR A 180 -16.09 12.44 -1.62
C THR A 180 -16.20 11.34 -0.56
N ASP A 181 -16.11 11.71 0.72
CA ASP A 181 -16.23 10.75 1.82
C ASP A 181 -17.62 10.08 1.83
N ARG A 182 -17.64 8.76 2.06
CA ARG A 182 -18.84 7.91 2.15
C ARG A 182 -19.69 7.83 0.88
N GLU A 183 -19.20 8.31 -0.25
CA GLU A 183 -19.89 8.26 -1.53
C GLU A 183 -20.03 6.81 -2.04
N GLN A 184 -21.19 6.49 -2.62
CA GLN A 184 -21.47 5.15 -3.15
C GLN A 184 -21.16 5.03 -4.64
N ILE A 185 -20.68 3.85 -5.05
CA ILE A 185 -20.34 3.52 -6.43
C ILE A 185 -21.04 2.21 -6.79
N THR A 186 -21.85 2.23 -7.84
CA THR A 186 -22.53 1.04 -8.36
C THR A 186 -21.98 0.66 -9.73
N ILE A 187 -21.51 -0.58 -9.87
CA ILE A 187 -21.03 -1.17 -11.12
C ILE A 187 -21.65 -2.57 -11.30
N GLY A 188 -22.65 -2.71 -12.16
CA GLY A 188 -23.43 -3.96 -12.23
C GLY A 188 -24.06 -4.25 -10.87
N ARG A 189 -23.83 -5.45 -10.32
CA ARG A 189 -24.24 -5.78 -8.93
C ARG A 189 -23.30 -5.26 -7.83
N LEU A 190 -22.10 -4.82 -8.20
CA LEU A 190 -21.06 -4.45 -7.25
C LEU A 190 -21.39 -3.08 -6.65
N GLN A 191 -21.53 -3.04 -5.32
CA GLN A 191 -21.82 -1.84 -4.55
C GLN A 191 -20.62 -1.52 -3.66
N PHE A 192 -19.98 -0.39 -3.92
CA PHE A 192 -18.87 0.08 -3.11
C PHE A 192 -19.26 1.34 -2.34
N GLN A 193 -18.72 1.49 -1.14
CA GLN A 193 -18.65 2.76 -0.43
C GLN A 193 -17.20 3.21 -0.37
N ALA A 194 -16.93 4.44 -0.82
CA ALA A 194 -15.62 5.06 -0.73
C ALA A 194 -15.47 5.81 0.59
N PHE A 195 -14.32 5.72 1.25
CA PHE A 195 -14.01 6.50 2.45
C PHE A 195 -12.78 7.35 2.22
N PHE A 196 -12.87 8.63 2.57
CA PHE A 196 -11.75 9.54 2.51
C PHE A 196 -10.84 9.32 3.72
N THR A 197 -9.60 8.91 3.47
CA THR A 197 -8.68 8.42 4.51
C THR A 197 -7.29 9.03 4.39
N PRO A 198 -7.17 10.37 4.51
CA PRO A 198 -5.88 11.04 4.41
C PRO A 198 -4.89 10.52 5.46
N GLY A 199 -3.61 10.53 5.11
CA GLY A 199 -2.55 10.05 6.01
C GLY A 199 -1.31 9.67 5.22
N HIS A 200 -1.41 8.60 4.44
CA HIS A 200 -0.34 8.17 3.54
C HIS A 200 -0.08 9.25 2.48
N THR A 201 -1.11 9.57 1.70
CA THR A 201 -1.19 10.79 0.88
C THR A 201 -2.31 11.69 1.40
N VAL A 202 -2.34 12.95 0.96
CA VAL A 202 -3.39 13.91 1.33
C VAL A 202 -4.76 13.52 0.78
N GLY A 203 -4.80 12.77 -0.32
CA GLY A 203 -6.03 12.41 -1.01
C GLY A 203 -6.35 10.90 -0.97
N HIS A 204 -5.73 10.16 -0.06
CA HIS A 204 -5.91 8.70 0.01
C HIS A 204 -7.38 8.32 0.27
N MET A 205 -7.85 7.28 -0.42
CA MET A 205 -9.18 6.68 -0.27
C MET A 205 -9.08 5.17 -0.07
N ILE A 206 -10.06 4.61 0.61
CA ILE A 206 -10.29 3.16 0.70
C ILE A 206 -11.68 2.83 0.17
N TYR A 207 -11.88 1.60 -0.29
CA TYR A 207 -13.13 1.16 -0.91
C TYR A 207 -13.65 -0.09 -0.21
N LEU A 208 -14.88 -0.03 0.30
CA LEU A 208 -15.57 -1.15 0.90
C LEU A 208 -16.61 -1.68 -0.08
N LEU A 209 -16.41 -2.90 -0.58
CA LEU A 209 -17.45 -3.64 -1.30
C LEU A 209 -18.44 -4.21 -0.29
N ASP A 210 -19.73 -3.88 -0.44
CA ASP A 210 -20.82 -4.40 0.39
C ASP A 210 -20.97 -5.91 0.17
N GLY A 211 -20.94 -6.69 1.23
CA GLY A 211 -21.11 -8.14 1.22
C GLY A 211 -22.42 -8.59 0.59
N LYS A 212 -23.47 -7.76 0.59
CA LYS A 212 -24.74 -8.00 -0.10
C LYS A 212 -24.60 -8.08 -1.62
N SER A 213 -23.52 -7.55 -2.20
CA SER A 213 -23.25 -7.73 -3.63
C SER A 213 -23.03 -9.19 -4.02
N GLY A 214 -22.65 -10.06 -3.07
CA GLY A 214 -22.41 -11.48 -3.34
C GLY A 214 -22.75 -12.43 -2.21
N ASP A 215 -23.71 -12.10 -1.33
CA ASP A 215 -24.10 -12.92 -0.17
C ASP A 215 -22.89 -13.36 0.69
N GLY A 216 -21.92 -12.45 0.88
CA GLY A 216 -20.66 -12.70 1.58
C GLY A 216 -20.31 -11.62 2.60
N PRO A 217 -19.09 -11.65 3.18
CA PRO A 217 -18.59 -10.55 4.00
C PRO A 217 -18.23 -9.33 3.14
N ASP A 218 -18.21 -8.16 3.77
CA ASP A 218 -17.67 -6.96 3.13
C ASP A 218 -16.18 -7.16 2.76
N CYS A 219 -15.73 -6.52 1.68
CA CYS A 219 -14.32 -6.54 1.28
C CYS A 219 -13.76 -5.13 1.25
N LEU A 220 -12.79 -4.84 2.13
CA LEU A 220 -12.11 -3.56 2.22
C LEU A 220 -10.80 -3.56 1.43
N PHE A 221 -10.74 -2.74 0.38
CA PHE A 221 -9.52 -2.45 -0.35
C PHE A 221 -8.85 -1.21 0.25
N SER A 222 -7.79 -1.43 1.02
CA SER A 222 -7.22 -0.42 1.91
C SER A 222 -6.06 0.37 1.33
N GLY A 223 -5.56 -0.01 0.15
CA GLY A 223 -4.37 0.60 -0.45
C GLY A 223 -3.22 0.65 0.55
N ASP A 224 -2.71 1.85 0.78
CA ASP A 224 -1.57 2.11 1.66
C ASP A 224 -1.98 2.72 3.00
N LEU A 225 -3.27 2.72 3.34
CA LEU A 225 -3.71 3.09 4.68
C LEU A 225 -3.36 1.99 5.69
N LEU A 226 -3.89 0.79 5.46
CA LEU A 226 -3.80 -0.36 6.38
C LEU A 226 -3.22 -1.57 5.63
N PHE A 227 -2.25 -2.23 6.27
CA PHE A 227 -1.65 -3.48 5.82
C PHE A 227 -1.88 -4.57 6.86
N LEU A 228 -1.67 -5.83 6.49
CA LEU A 228 -1.58 -6.90 7.48
C LEU A 228 -0.48 -6.56 8.51
N ALA A 229 -0.88 -6.42 9.78
CA ALA A 229 -0.06 -6.03 10.93
C ALA A 229 0.69 -4.68 10.79
N GLY A 230 0.30 -3.81 9.86
CA GLY A 230 0.97 -2.53 9.61
C GLY A 230 0.04 -1.42 9.13
N CYS A 231 0.61 -0.23 8.94
CA CYS A 231 -0.02 0.88 8.24
C CYS A 231 0.97 1.55 7.28
N GLY A 232 0.46 2.42 6.41
CA GLY A 232 1.27 3.28 5.55
C GLY A 232 2.24 4.18 6.30
N ARG A 233 3.31 4.57 5.62
CA ARG A 233 4.10 5.74 6.06
C ARG A 233 3.27 7.00 5.90
N MET A 234 3.40 7.95 6.83
CA MET A 234 2.70 9.23 6.78
C MET A 234 3.49 10.23 5.92
N PHE A 235 3.45 10.09 4.59
CA PHE A 235 4.22 10.97 3.71
C PHE A 235 3.66 12.40 3.67
N GLU A 236 2.34 12.53 3.73
CA GLU A 236 1.66 13.82 3.56
C GLU A 236 0.65 14.16 4.68
N GLY A 237 0.37 13.22 5.60
CA GLY A 237 -0.49 13.44 6.77
C GLY A 237 0.28 13.49 8.10
N SER A 238 -0.39 13.93 9.16
CA SER A 238 0.11 13.83 10.53
C SER A 238 -0.37 12.55 11.21
N ALA A 239 0.16 12.23 12.40
CA ALA A 239 -0.34 11.13 13.21
C ALA A 239 -1.81 11.31 13.61
N GLN A 240 -2.26 12.54 13.86
CA GLN A 240 -3.67 12.82 14.14
C GLN A 240 -4.55 12.51 12.91
N THR A 241 -4.10 12.92 11.72
CA THR A 241 -4.81 12.64 10.46
C THR A 241 -4.88 11.14 10.17
N MET A 242 -3.74 10.44 10.28
CA MET A 242 -3.68 8.99 10.09
C MET A 242 -4.53 8.24 11.13
N LEU A 243 -4.52 8.67 12.40
CA LEU A 243 -5.33 8.06 13.44
C LEU A 243 -6.83 8.15 13.14
N ALA A 244 -7.32 9.31 12.70
CA ALA A 244 -8.73 9.48 12.33
C ALA A 244 -9.14 8.55 11.17
N SER A 245 -8.24 8.36 10.18
CA SER A 245 -8.44 7.42 9.08
C SER A 245 -8.44 5.96 9.53
N LEU A 246 -7.54 5.59 10.45
CA LEU A 246 -7.51 4.25 11.05
C LEU A 246 -8.73 3.99 11.94
N ASP A 247 -9.23 4.99 12.66
CA ASP A 247 -10.46 4.89 13.47
C ASP A 247 -11.70 4.67 12.59
N THR A 248 -11.74 5.28 11.39
CA THR A 248 -12.77 4.96 10.39
C THR A 248 -12.75 3.47 10.04
N VAL A 249 -11.57 2.90 9.77
CA VAL A 249 -11.44 1.46 9.47
C VAL A 249 -11.79 0.60 10.68
N ALA A 250 -11.35 0.99 11.87
CA ALA A 250 -11.63 0.26 13.11
C ALA A 250 -13.13 0.25 13.47
N SER A 251 -13.92 1.18 12.93
CA SER A 251 -15.38 1.21 13.11
C SER A 251 -16.15 0.25 12.19
N LEU A 252 -15.49 -0.30 11.16
CA LEU A 252 -16.10 -1.25 10.24
C LEU A 252 -16.23 -2.65 10.89
N SER A 253 -17.07 -3.48 10.27
CA SER A 253 -17.34 -4.86 10.71
C SER A 253 -16.06 -5.67 10.89
N ASP A 254 -15.96 -6.39 12.01
CA ASP A 254 -14.83 -7.30 12.29
C ASP A 254 -14.70 -8.43 11.26
N ASN A 255 -15.80 -8.77 10.60
CA ASN A 255 -15.83 -9.81 9.56
C ASN A 255 -15.41 -9.30 8.17
N ALA A 256 -15.20 -7.99 8.00
CA ALA A 256 -14.79 -7.44 6.72
C ALA A 256 -13.38 -7.96 6.34
N LEU A 257 -13.26 -8.44 5.10
CA LEU A 257 -12.00 -8.95 4.55
C LEU A 257 -11.09 -7.80 4.14
N LEU A 258 -9.84 -7.79 4.60
CA LEU A 258 -8.85 -6.76 4.30
C LEU A 258 -7.97 -7.14 3.09
N TRP A 259 -7.96 -6.27 2.10
CA TRP A 259 -7.19 -6.38 0.85
C TRP A 259 -6.20 -5.21 0.72
N PRO A 260 -4.95 -5.36 1.20
CA PRO A 260 -3.96 -4.29 1.25
C PRO A 260 -3.23 -4.01 -0.07
N GLY A 261 -2.59 -2.85 -0.20
CA GLY A 261 -1.77 -2.52 -1.36
C GLY A 261 -0.52 -3.37 -1.55
N HIS A 262 0.04 -3.94 -0.46
CA HIS A 262 1.34 -4.61 -0.47
C HIS A 262 1.41 -5.88 0.38
N GLU A 263 2.31 -6.79 -0.03
CA GLU A 263 2.72 -8.00 0.68
C GLU A 263 3.78 -7.72 1.75
N TYR A 264 3.43 -6.91 2.76
CA TYR A 264 4.33 -6.52 3.87
C TYR A 264 4.14 -7.33 5.16
N ALA A 265 3.28 -8.35 5.16
CA ALA A 265 2.84 -9.03 6.39
C ALA A 265 4.02 -9.57 7.23
N ALA A 266 5.02 -10.19 6.61
CA ALA A 266 6.18 -10.76 7.33
C ALA A 266 7.02 -9.67 8.03
N ASP A 267 7.35 -8.59 7.32
CA ASP A 267 8.13 -7.48 7.87
C ASP A 267 7.33 -6.72 8.95
N ASN A 268 6.02 -6.58 8.75
CA ASN A 268 5.11 -5.96 9.69
C ASN A 268 5.00 -6.75 10.99
N LEU A 269 4.83 -8.07 10.91
CA LEU A 269 4.75 -8.95 12.09
C LEU A 269 6.08 -9.07 12.80
N THR A 270 7.20 -9.04 12.07
CA THR A 270 8.55 -8.98 12.68
C THR A 270 8.70 -7.71 13.52
N PHE A 271 8.24 -6.55 13.01
CA PHE A 271 8.21 -5.33 13.80
C PHE A 271 7.23 -5.41 14.98
N ALA A 272 6.01 -5.92 14.77
CA ALA A 272 5.03 -6.08 15.84
C ALA A 272 5.52 -6.99 16.98
N ALA A 273 6.39 -7.97 16.67
CA ALA A 273 7.06 -8.80 17.66
C ALA A 273 8.03 -8.03 18.56
N VAL A 274 8.65 -6.97 18.04
CA VAL A 274 9.51 -6.08 18.82
C VAL A 274 8.69 -5.15 19.72
N VAL A 275 7.51 -4.73 19.25
CA VAL A 275 6.69 -3.75 20.00
C VAL A 275 5.91 -4.41 21.13
N GLU A 276 5.24 -5.54 20.90
CA GLU A 276 4.34 -6.16 21.90
C GLU A 276 4.72 -7.63 22.18
N PRO A 277 5.96 -7.97 22.59
CA PRO A 277 6.53 -9.33 22.53
C PRO A 277 5.69 -10.47 23.13
N GLU A 278 4.76 -10.18 24.03
CA GLU A 278 3.89 -11.15 24.69
C GLU A 278 2.54 -11.41 23.98
N ASN A 279 2.28 -10.76 22.84
CA ASN A 279 1.05 -10.96 22.05
C ASN A 279 1.03 -12.32 21.31
N THR A 280 0.39 -13.32 21.93
CA THR A 280 0.30 -14.67 21.36
C THR A 280 -0.54 -14.78 20.09
N VAL A 281 -1.50 -13.88 19.86
CA VAL A 281 -2.32 -13.86 18.63
C VAL A 281 -1.45 -13.44 17.46
N ARG A 282 -0.62 -12.41 17.64
CA ARG A 282 0.41 -12.02 16.68
C ARG A 282 1.34 -13.18 16.35
N ASP A 283 1.84 -13.93 17.34
CA ASP A 283 2.78 -15.03 17.10
C ASP A 283 2.19 -16.13 16.23
N ARG A 284 0.93 -16.51 16.48
CA ARG A 284 0.21 -17.47 15.63
C ARG A 284 0.08 -16.96 14.20
N LYS A 285 -0.30 -15.69 14.02
CA LYS A 285 -0.38 -15.08 12.68
C LYS A 285 1.00 -15.04 12.01
N PHE A 286 2.06 -14.74 12.75
CA PHE A 286 3.41 -14.68 12.20
C PHE A 286 3.89 -16.04 11.69
N GLN A 287 3.67 -17.12 12.45
CA GLN A 287 3.99 -18.48 11.98
C GLN A 287 3.21 -18.84 10.70
N TRP A 288 1.91 -18.51 10.66
CA TRP A 288 1.10 -18.72 9.46
C TRP A 288 1.63 -17.95 8.25
N VAL A 289 2.01 -16.67 8.44
CA VAL A 289 2.59 -15.81 7.40
C VAL A 289 3.92 -16.37 6.91
N LEU A 290 4.82 -16.78 7.80
CA LEU A 290 6.11 -17.35 7.41
C LEU A 290 5.94 -18.60 6.54
N GLN A 291 5.02 -19.50 6.93
CA GLN A 291 4.72 -20.69 6.12
C GLN A 291 4.18 -20.32 4.74
N HIS A 292 3.24 -19.36 4.65
CA HIS A 292 2.71 -18.90 3.36
C HIS A 292 3.78 -18.28 2.49
N ARG A 293 4.65 -17.45 3.06
CA ARG A 293 5.72 -16.77 2.31
C ARG A 293 6.84 -17.71 1.87
N LEU A 294 7.13 -18.78 2.62
CA LEU A 294 8.04 -19.85 2.17
C LEU A 294 7.58 -20.48 0.86
N GLU A 295 6.27 -20.65 0.71
CA GLU A 295 5.62 -21.16 -0.50
C GLU A 295 5.25 -20.06 -1.51
N LYS A 296 5.66 -18.80 -1.24
CA LYS A 296 5.31 -17.61 -2.02
C LYS A 296 3.80 -17.43 -2.21
N LYS A 297 2.96 -17.81 -1.25
CA LYS A 297 1.50 -17.60 -1.28
C LYS A 297 1.13 -16.19 -0.82
N CYS A 298 0.07 -15.59 -1.38
CA CYS A 298 -0.50 -14.35 -0.83
C CYS A 298 -0.82 -14.56 0.66
N THR A 299 -0.55 -13.55 1.47
CA THR A 299 -1.04 -13.52 2.87
C THR A 299 -2.40 -12.85 3.00
N CYS A 300 -2.89 -12.25 1.91
CA CYS A 300 -4.20 -11.64 1.77
C CYS A 300 -5.30 -12.67 1.45
N PRO A 301 -6.55 -12.41 1.88
CA PRO A 301 -6.95 -11.38 2.84
C PRO A 301 -6.77 -11.82 4.30
N SER A 302 -6.75 -10.87 5.23
CA SER A 302 -7.09 -11.09 6.66
C SER A 302 -8.50 -10.55 6.94
N THR A 303 -8.96 -10.57 8.19
CA THR A 303 -10.16 -9.81 8.62
C THR A 303 -9.81 -8.59 9.46
N LEU A 304 -10.68 -7.57 9.49
CA LEU A 304 -10.47 -6.42 10.39
C LEU A 304 -10.48 -6.80 11.87
N GLY A 305 -11.25 -7.82 12.25
CA GLY A 305 -11.22 -8.39 13.61
C GLY A 305 -9.86 -8.98 13.95
N GLU A 306 -9.25 -9.77 13.05
CA GLU A 306 -7.89 -10.27 13.22
C GLU A 306 -6.88 -9.12 13.39
N GLU A 307 -6.96 -8.10 12.53
CA GLU A 307 -6.02 -6.97 12.58
C GLU A 307 -6.09 -6.21 13.91
N LYS A 308 -7.28 -6.03 14.50
CA LYS A 308 -7.42 -5.36 15.81
C LYS A 308 -6.69 -6.09 16.93
N GLU A 309 -6.49 -7.40 16.82
CA GLU A 309 -5.82 -8.22 17.83
C GLU A 309 -4.28 -8.11 17.81
N TYR A 310 -3.66 -7.94 16.64
CA TYR A 310 -2.20 -7.98 16.50
C TYR A 310 -1.55 -6.78 15.80
N ASN A 311 -2.32 -5.91 15.15
CA ASN A 311 -1.76 -4.78 14.41
C ASN A 311 -1.50 -3.61 15.38
N PRO A 312 -0.24 -3.26 15.67
CA PRO A 312 0.06 -2.23 16.68
C PRO A 312 -0.50 -0.86 16.31
N PHE A 313 -0.80 -0.61 15.03
CA PHE A 313 -1.38 0.64 14.55
C PHE A 313 -2.91 0.74 14.78
N LEU A 314 -3.61 -0.37 14.97
CA LEU A 314 -5.02 -0.39 15.38
C LEU A 314 -5.19 -0.50 16.91
N ARG A 315 -4.11 -0.84 17.61
CA ARG A 315 -4.06 -1.05 19.06
C ARG A 315 -3.64 0.19 19.86
N THR A 316 -3.68 1.38 19.24
CA THR A 316 -3.27 2.65 19.88
C THR A 316 -4.08 3.01 21.12
N HIS A 317 -5.23 2.37 21.33
CA HIS A 317 -6.09 2.52 22.52
C HIS A 317 -5.76 1.51 23.63
N CYS A 318 -4.98 0.47 23.35
CA CYS A 318 -4.70 -0.62 24.29
C CYS A 318 -3.62 -0.24 25.31
N GLN A 319 -3.88 -0.50 26.58
CA GLN A 319 -2.94 -0.22 27.67
C GLN A 319 -1.64 -1.02 27.53
N ASP A 320 -1.71 -2.27 27.07
CA ASP A 320 -0.53 -3.11 26.85
C ASP A 320 0.48 -2.45 25.91
N LEU A 321 0.00 -1.84 24.83
CA LEU A 321 0.86 -1.11 23.88
C LEU A 321 1.45 0.14 24.53
N HIS A 322 0.70 0.87 25.36
CA HIS A 322 1.21 2.04 26.07
C HIS A 322 2.36 1.68 27.01
N LEU A 323 2.20 0.58 27.76
CA LEU A 323 3.22 0.02 28.64
C LEU A 323 4.45 -0.43 27.84
N ALA A 324 4.27 -1.13 26.71
CA ALA A 324 5.35 -1.58 25.84
C ALA A 324 6.17 -0.42 25.24
N LEU A 325 5.54 0.73 25.05
CA LEU A 325 6.19 1.94 24.54
C LEU A 325 6.79 2.84 25.64
N ASP A 326 6.50 2.56 26.91
CA ASP A 326 6.80 3.42 28.06
C ASP A 326 6.21 4.83 27.91
N LEU A 327 4.94 4.89 27.48
CA LEU A 327 4.22 6.14 27.29
C LEU A 327 2.98 6.20 28.18
N GLN A 328 2.86 7.29 28.93
CA GLN A 328 1.70 7.58 29.77
C GLN A 328 1.00 8.84 29.29
N ARG A 329 -0.32 8.89 29.49
CA ARG A 329 -1.14 10.06 29.19
C ARG A 329 -0.81 11.17 30.18
N GLY A 330 -0.59 12.38 29.69
CA GLY A 330 -0.44 13.56 30.56
C GLY A 330 -1.76 13.95 31.24
N GLU A 331 -1.70 14.61 32.40
CA GLU A 331 -2.89 14.98 33.20
C GLU A 331 -3.93 15.78 32.37
N ASP A 332 -3.47 16.72 31.54
CA ASP A 332 -4.32 17.56 30.68
C ASP A 332 -4.32 17.14 29.19
N GLU A 333 -3.74 15.98 28.85
CA GLU A 333 -3.65 15.54 27.45
C GLU A 333 -4.98 14.94 27.00
N GLU A 334 -5.58 15.45 25.92
CA GLU A 334 -6.77 14.83 25.32
C GLU A 334 -6.50 13.39 24.85
N TRP A 335 -7.50 12.50 25.00
CA TRP A 335 -7.33 11.08 24.67
C TRP A 335 -6.95 10.86 23.19
N SER A 336 -7.54 11.63 22.28
CA SER A 336 -7.23 11.57 20.85
C SER A 336 -5.79 12.02 20.56
N HIS A 337 -5.29 13.04 21.28
CA HIS A 337 -3.91 13.50 21.16
C HIS A 337 -2.93 12.46 21.71
N PHE A 338 -3.25 11.85 22.85
CA PHE A 338 -2.45 10.77 23.41
C PHE A 338 -2.35 9.58 22.44
N ARG A 339 -3.48 9.09 21.91
CA ARG A 339 -3.48 8.02 20.90
C ARG A 339 -2.70 8.39 19.64
N ALA A 340 -2.75 9.65 19.21
CA ALA A 340 -1.97 10.11 18.06
C ALA A 340 -0.46 10.11 18.37
N ARG A 341 -0.06 10.46 19.59
CA ARG A 341 1.33 10.34 20.06
C ARG A 341 1.80 8.90 20.14
N ILE A 342 0.95 7.98 20.60
CA ILE A 342 1.21 6.53 20.53
C ILE A 342 1.45 6.10 19.08
N LEU A 343 0.54 6.48 18.17
CA LEU A 343 0.65 6.15 16.74
C LEU A 343 1.95 6.69 16.13
N GLU A 344 2.28 7.95 16.43
CA GLU A 344 3.50 8.60 15.97
C GLU A 344 4.74 7.83 16.44
N GLU A 345 4.78 7.43 17.71
CA GLU A 345 5.90 6.67 18.26
C GLU A 345 6.04 5.28 17.63
N VAL A 346 4.93 4.53 17.48
CA VAL A 346 4.95 3.23 16.78
C VAL A 346 5.45 3.40 15.34
N ARG A 347 4.94 4.41 14.63
CA ARG A 347 5.34 4.69 13.25
C ARG A 347 6.82 5.05 13.15
N ARG A 348 7.30 5.90 14.06
CA ARG A 348 8.71 6.29 14.17
C ARG A 348 9.60 5.09 14.43
N ARG A 349 9.24 4.22 15.38
CA ARG A 349 9.98 2.97 15.65
C ARG A 349 10.01 2.09 14.40
N LYS A 350 8.91 1.95 13.66
CA LYS A 350 8.87 1.14 12.45
C LYS A 350 9.68 1.72 11.29
N ASP A 351 9.74 3.04 11.16
CA ASP A 351 10.53 3.68 10.10
C ASP A 351 12.04 3.55 10.34
N LEU A 352 12.45 3.42 11.61
CA LEU A 352 13.82 3.16 12.03
C LEU A 352 14.16 1.67 12.08
N PHE A 353 13.15 0.81 12.09
CA PHE A 353 13.31 -0.63 12.19
C PHE A 353 14.03 -1.18 10.96
N LYS A 354 15.13 -1.88 11.19
CA LYS A 354 15.82 -2.68 10.18
C LYS A 354 15.51 -4.13 10.51
N GLY A 355 14.66 -4.76 9.69
CA GLY A 355 14.46 -6.21 9.76
C GLY A 355 15.82 -6.89 9.76
N ARG A 356 16.05 -7.78 10.74
CA ARG A 356 17.29 -8.54 10.84
C ARG A 356 17.24 -9.77 9.95
#